data_AF-A0A7L1XQJ2-F1
#
_entry.id   AF-A0A7L1XQJ2-F1
#
_cell.length_a   1.000
_cell.length_b   1.000
_cell.length_c   1.000
_cell.angle_alpha   90.00
_cell.angle_beta   90.00
_cell.angle_gamma   90.00
#
_symmetry.space_group_name_H-M   'P 1'
#
loop_
_entity.id
_entity.type
_entity.pdbx_description
1 polymer ?
#
loop_
_entity_poly.entity_id
_entity_poly.type
_entity_poly.pdbx_seq_one_letter_code
_entity_poly.pdbx_strand_id
1 'polypeptide(L)'
;YLLKTQIRPEKVLYVLSQNASTISPAFANRLEYSKGEKKIVITLHKLRKSDSGIYVCAVVLKNSHSLSASGSGTVMLIEEVEKTDCSSSSWYIYSLIIVVALLFSALVYCTLSRAN
;
A
#
# COMPACT_ATOMS: atom_id res chain seq x y z
N TYR A 1 22.72 12.79 29.87
CA TYR A 1 21.38 12.41 30.34
C TYR A 1 20.65 11.73 29.18
N LEU A 2 19.93 10.64 29.45
CA LEU A 2 19.12 9.93 28.45
C LEU A 2 17.65 10.15 28.79
N LEU A 3 16.89 10.71 27.86
CA LEU A 3 15.46 10.96 28.01
C LEU A 3 14.72 10.02 27.08
N LYS A 4 13.71 9.31 27.60
CA LYS A 4 12.78 8.50 26.81
C LYS A 4 11.43 9.18 26.81
N THR A 5 10.96 9.61 25.65
CA THR A 5 9.60 10.12 25.49
C THR A 5 8.62 8.95 25.49
N GLN A 6 7.78 8.85 26.52
CA GLN A 6 6.73 7.83 26.59
C GLN A 6 5.57 8.24 25.66
N ILE A 7 5.61 7.80 24.41
CA ILE A 7 4.47 7.96 23.49
C ILE A 7 3.40 6.95 23.92
N ARG A 8 2.22 7.43 24.35
CA ARG A 8 1.09 6.56 24.65
C ARG A 8 0.53 6.00 23.34
N PRO A 9 0.33 4.68 23.22
CA PRO A 9 -0.31 4.11 22.04
C PRO A 9 -1.73 4.67 21.85
N GLU A 10 -2.06 5.08 20.63
CA GLU A 10 -3.43 5.46 20.28
C GLU A 10 -4.30 4.20 20.20
N LYS A 11 -5.52 4.27 20.74
CA LYS A 11 -6.50 3.18 20.59
C LYS A 11 -7.15 3.28 19.23
N VAL A 12 -6.86 2.33 18.35
CA VAL A 12 -7.46 2.25 17.00
C VAL A 12 -8.83 1.56 17.05
N LEU A 13 -8.87 0.38 17.70
CA LEU A 13 -10.06 -0.45 17.88
C LEU A 13 -10.03 -1.04 19.30
N TYR A 14 -11.17 -1.00 19.98
CA TYR A 14 -11.38 -1.72 21.24
C TYR A 14 -12.59 -2.64 21.12
N VAL A 15 -12.44 -3.92 21.46
CA VAL A 15 -13.48 -4.93 21.36
C VAL A 15 -13.71 -5.56 22.73
N LEU A 16 -14.91 -5.45 23.28
CA LEU A 16 -15.32 -6.18 24.48
C LEU A 16 -15.72 -7.62 24.12
N SER A 17 -15.61 -8.50 25.11
CA SER A 17 -16.09 -9.88 24.99
C SER A 17 -17.60 -9.96 24.65
N GLN A 18 -18.40 -9.01 25.13
CA GLN A 18 -19.86 -8.92 24.97
C GLN A 18 -20.32 -8.22 23.67
N ASN A 19 -19.50 -8.26 22.61
CA ASN A 19 -19.77 -7.71 21.26
C ASN A 19 -19.90 -6.19 21.14
N ALA A 20 -19.76 -5.44 22.23
CA ALA A 20 -19.56 -3.99 22.15
C ALA A 20 -18.15 -3.68 21.61
N SER A 21 -18.04 -2.68 20.73
CA SER A 21 -16.75 -2.23 20.23
C SER A 21 -16.74 -0.72 20.02
N THR A 22 -15.54 -0.15 20.03
CA THR A 22 -15.30 1.27 19.80
C THR A 22 -14.18 1.42 18.80
N ILE A 23 -14.46 2.13 17.70
CA ILE A 23 -13.49 2.51 16.68
C ILE A 23 -13.11 3.97 16.93
N SER A 24 -11.82 4.30 16.89
CA SER A 24 -11.38 5.69 17.01
C SER A 24 -11.94 6.54 15.87
N PRO A 25 -12.38 7.80 16.12
CA PRO A 25 -12.92 8.68 15.09
C PRO A 25 -12.03 8.85 13.85
N ALA A 26 -10.70 8.79 14.01
CA ALA A 26 -9.75 8.88 12.90
C ALA A 26 -9.88 7.73 11.87
N PHE A 27 -10.46 6.61 12.31
CA PHE A 27 -10.65 5.39 11.54
C PHE A 27 -12.12 5.11 11.20
N ALA A 28 -13.04 6.00 11.59
CA ALA A 28 -14.47 5.85 11.33
C ALA A 28 -14.75 5.73 9.82
N ASN A 29 -15.70 4.85 9.47
CA ASN A 29 -16.13 4.57 8.09
C ASN A 29 -15.04 4.05 7.13
N ARG A 30 -13.88 3.65 7.67
CA ARG A 30 -12.75 3.10 6.93
C ARG A 30 -12.21 1.81 7.54
N LEU A 31 -12.38 1.62 8.84
CA LEU A 31 -11.98 0.41 9.54
C LEU A 31 -13.16 -0.53 9.75
N GLU A 32 -12.98 -1.77 9.34
CA GLU A 32 -13.88 -2.89 9.59
C GLU A 32 -13.14 -3.98 10.36
N TYR A 33 -13.88 -4.80 11.10
CA TYR A 33 -13.28 -5.96 11.76
C TYR A 33 -14.25 -7.14 11.81
N SER A 34 -13.68 -8.35 11.85
CA SER A 34 -14.43 -9.58 12.12
C SER A 34 -13.79 -10.34 13.29
N LYS A 35 -14.62 -10.98 14.10
CA LYS A 35 -14.21 -11.74 15.29
C LYS A 35 -14.51 -13.22 15.07
N GLY A 36 -13.46 -14.03 15.01
CA GLY A 36 -13.53 -15.48 15.16
C GLY A 36 -13.30 -15.90 16.62
N GLU A 37 -13.22 -17.20 16.87
CA GLU A 37 -13.12 -17.76 18.22
C GLU A 37 -11.87 -17.28 18.99
N LYS A 38 -10.71 -17.23 18.33
CA LYS A 38 -9.42 -16.81 18.90
C LYS A 38 -8.66 -15.83 18.00
N LYS A 39 -9.38 -15.17 17.10
CA LYS A 39 -8.80 -14.31 16.06
C LYS A 39 -9.68 -13.09 15.83
N ILE A 40 -9.06 -11.93 15.69
CA ILE A 40 -9.70 -10.72 15.18
C ILE A 40 -8.99 -10.37 13.88
N VAL A 41 -9.76 -10.18 12.81
CA VAL A 41 -9.27 -9.66 11.52
C VAL A 41 -9.68 -8.21 11.43
N ILE A 42 -8.75 -7.33 11.10
CA ILE A 42 -8.97 -5.89 10.94
C ILE A 42 -8.69 -5.55 9.49
N THR A 43 -9.59 -4.83 8.85
CA THR A 43 -9.45 -4.36 7.48
C THR A 43 -9.56 -2.83 7.48
N LEU A 44 -8.55 -2.14 6.96
CA LEU A 44 -8.51 -0.69 6.86
C LEU A 44 -8.55 -0.26 5.39
N HIS A 45 -9.62 0.43 5.01
CA HIS A 45 -9.86 0.94 3.67
C HIS A 45 -9.39 2.39 3.53
N LYS A 46 -9.18 2.82 2.29
CA LYS A 46 -8.83 4.21 1.94
C LYS A 46 -7.65 4.71 2.80
N LEU A 47 -6.55 3.96 2.79
CA LEU A 47 -5.34 4.25 3.56
C LEU A 47 -4.84 5.68 3.32
N ARG A 48 -4.30 6.30 4.38
CA ARG A 48 -3.73 7.66 4.38
C ARG A 48 -2.28 7.57 4.86
N LYS A 49 -1.43 8.52 4.45
CA LYS A 49 -0.04 8.60 4.95
C LYS A 49 0.03 8.65 6.49
N SER A 50 -0.92 9.34 7.12
CA SER A 50 -1.06 9.45 8.58
C SER A 50 -1.43 8.14 9.29
N ASP A 51 -1.87 7.12 8.54
CA ASP A 51 -2.13 5.79 9.09
C ASP A 51 -0.83 4.98 9.25
N SER A 52 0.34 5.55 8.93
CA SER A 52 1.62 4.83 9.07
C SER A 52 2.00 4.71 10.54
N GLY A 53 2.45 3.52 10.94
CA GLY A 53 2.85 3.27 12.32
C GLY A 53 2.97 1.79 12.66
N ILE A 54 3.19 1.52 13.94
CA ILE A 54 3.29 0.18 14.49
C ILE A 54 1.95 -0.16 15.15
N TYR A 55 1.24 -1.13 14.57
CA TYR A 55 -0.05 -1.60 15.07
C TYR A 55 0.17 -2.84 15.92
N VAL A 56 -0.38 -2.85 17.14
CA VAL A 56 -0.18 -3.94 18.08
C VAL A 56 -1.52 -4.45 18.60
N CYS A 57 -1.70 -5.76 18.59
CA CYS A 57 -2.83 -6.39 19.26
C CYS A 57 -2.52 -6.50 20.75
N ALA A 58 -3.42 -6.02 21.60
CA ALA A 58 -3.26 -6.06 23.04
C ALA A 58 -4.52 -6.58 23.72
N VAL A 59 -4.33 -7.36 24.78
CA VAL A 59 -5.40 -7.88 25.62
C VAL A 59 -5.35 -7.18 26.96
N VAL A 60 -6.51 -6.71 27.42
CA VAL A 60 -6.69 -6.11 28.75
C VAL A 60 -7.73 -6.94 29.49
N LEU A 61 -7.36 -7.48 30.65
CA LEU A 61 -8.28 -8.19 31.53
C LEU A 61 -9.33 -7.22 32.09
N LYS A 62 -10.56 -7.70 32.26
CA LYS A 62 -11.63 -6.91 32.87
C LYS A 62 -11.16 -6.50 34.27
N ASN A 63 -11.24 -5.20 34.60
CA ASN A 63 -10.79 -4.58 35.86
C ASN A 63 -9.26 -4.36 36.02
N SER A 64 -8.44 -4.54 34.98
CA SER A 64 -7.05 -4.06 34.99
C SER A 64 -6.90 -2.76 34.21
N HIS A 65 -6.16 -1.80 34.76
CA HIS A 65 -5.72 -0.60 34.03
C HIS A 65 -4.46 -0.85 33.18
N SER A 66 -3.84 -2.03 33.35
CA SER A 66 -2.63 -2.45 32.65
C SER A 66 -2.93 -3.42 31.52
N LEU A 67 -2.09 -3.36 30.49
CA LEU A 67 -2.03 -4.33 29.41
C LEU A 67 -1.70 -5.71 29.99
N SER A 68 -2.52 -6.73 29.71
CA SER A 68 -2.29 -8.09 30.20
C SER A 68 -1.38 -8.88 29.26
N ALA A 69 -1.51 -8.66 27.94
CA ALA A 69 -0.64 -9.24 26.93
C ALA A 69 -0.56 -8.34 25.69
N SER A 70 0.57 -8.40 24.99
CA SER A 70 0.82 -7.68 23.74
C SER A 70 1.37 -8.63 22.69
N GLY A 71 0.85 -8.57 21.47
CA GLY A 71 1.46 -9.22 20.32
C GLY A 71 2.75 -8.52 19.86
N SER A 72 3.47 -9.14 18.92
CA SER A 72 4.72 -8.61 18.34
C SER A 72 4.54 -7.32 17.53
N GLY A 73 3.30 -6.98 17.16
CA GLY A 73 2.97 -5.82 16.34
C GLY A 73 3.23 -6.03 14.84
N THR A 74 2.79 -5.06 14.04
CA THR A 74 2.99 -5.02 12.58
C THR A 74 3.28 -3.59 12.19
N VAL A 75 4.36 -3.38 11.42
CA VAL A 75 4.71 -2.08 10.86
C VAL A 75 3.90 -1.88 9.58
N MET A 76 3.16 -0.78 9.50
CA MET A 76 2.43 -0.38 8.31
C MET A 76 2.99 0.96 7.84
N LEU A 77 3.50 1.00 6.61
CA LEU A 77 4.03 2.19 5.97
C LEU A 77 3.22 2.50 4.71
N ILE A 78 2.65 3.70 4.65
CA ILE A 78 1.80 4.13 3.54
C ILE A 78 2.55 5.20 2.78
N GLU A 79 3.03 4.84 1.60
CA GLU A 79 3.70 5.75 0.68
C GLU A 79 2.80 6.01 -0.53
N GLU A 80 2.93 7.22 -1.10
CA GLU A 80 2.39 7.47 -2.43
C GLU A 80 3.31 6.79 -3.43
N VAL A 81 2.78 5.80 -4.15
CA VAL A 81 3.49 5.26 -5.30
C VAL A 81 3.28 6.25 -6.43
N GLU A 82 4.34 6.96 -6.80
CA GLU A 82 4.40 7.59 -8.11
C GLU A 82 4.32 6.42 -9.10
N LYS A 83 3.19 6.29 -9.80
CA LYS A 83 3.10 5.37 -10.92
C LYS A 83 4.07 5.90 -11.96
N THR A 84 5.31 5.45 -11.92
CA THR A 84 6.12 5.38 -13.12
C THR A 84 5.31 4.48 -14.04
N ASP A 85 4.59 5.06 -14.99
CA ASP A 85 4.03 4.31 -16.11
C ASP A 85 5.17 3.42 -16.59
N CYS A 86 4.99 2.10 -16.51
CA CYS A 86 5.94 1.17 -17.08
C CYS A 86 6.13 1.63 -18.52
N SER A 87 7.31 2.19 -18.84
CA SER A 87 7.50 2.92 -20.09
C SER A 87 6.99 2.02 -21.21
N SER A 88 5.97 2.46 -21.92
CA SER A 88 5.49 1.77 -23.11
C SER A 88 6.70 1.52 -23.99
N SER A 89 7.05 0.23 -24.08
CA SER A 89 8.29 -0.32 -24.61
C SER A 89 8.91 0.53 -25.73
N SER A 90 10.13 1.06 -25.52
CA SER A 90 10.87 1.81 -26.56
C SER A 90 11.08 0.99 -27.84
N TRP A 91 10.84 -0.32 -27.77
CA TRP A 91 10.81 -1.25 -28.90
C TRP A 91 9.87 -0.81 -30.03
N TYR A 92 8.70 -0.22 -29.73
CA TYR A 92 7.77 0.25 -30.77
C TYR A 92 8.38 1.36 -31.63
N ILE A 93 9.17 2.25 -31.01
CA ILE A 93 9.85 3.34 -31.72
C ILE A 93 10.95 2.76 -32.61
N TYR A 94 11.76 1.83 -32.11
CA TYR A 94 12.79 1.16 -32.91
C TYR A 94 12.21 0.36 -34.08
N SER A 95 11.10 -0.37 -33.87
CA SER A 95 10.42 -1.10 -34.94
C SER A 95 9.92 -0.16 -36.04
N LEU A 96 9.37 1.00 -35.68
CA LEU A 96 8.88 1.97 -36.66
C LEU A 96 10.02 2.59 -37.48
N ILE A 97 11.16 2.90 -36.84
CA ILE A 97 12.35 3.42 -37.53
C ILE A 97 12.88 2.42 -38.56
N ILE A 98 12.96 1.13 -38.21
CA ILE A 98 13.46 0.08 -39.11
C ILE A 98 12.56 -0.06 -40.35
N VAL A 99 11.23 -0.08 -40.17
CA VAL A 99 10.29 -0.18 -41.29
C VAL A 99 10.43 1.02 -42.24
N VAL A 100 10.53 2.23 -41.69
CA VAL A 100 10.72 3.45 -42.49
C VAL A 100 12.02 3.38 -43.28
N ALA A 101 13.14 2.99 -42.64
CA ALA A 101 14.43 2.88 -43.31
C ALA A 101 14.45 1.85 -44.47
N LEU A 102 13.77 0.71 -44.29
CA LEU A 102 13.64 -0.31 -45.33
C LEU A 102 12.81 0.18 -46.53
N LEU A 103 11.69 0.87 -46.27
CA LEU A 103 10.86 1.46 -47.32
C LEU A 103 11.62 2.52 -48.13
N PHE A 104 12.36 3.41 -47.46
CA PHE A 104 13.19 4.41 -48.15
C PHE A 104 14.28 3.75 -49.01
N SER A 105 14.94 2.71 -48.50
CA SER A 105 15.96 1.97 -49.24
C SER A 105 15.38 1.30 -50.49
N ALA A 106 14.20 0.68 -50.38
CA ALA A 106 13.49 0.08 -51.50
C ALA A 106 13.07 1.12 -52.54
N LEU A 107 12.58 2.29 -52.12
CA LEU A 107 12.24 3.39 -53.02
C LEU A 107 13.45 3.88 -53.80
N VAL A 108 14.58 4.12 -53.13
CA VAL A 108 15.83 4.54 -53.79
C VAL A 108 16.27 3.50 -54.81
N TYR A 109 16.28 2.22 -54.43
CA TYR A 109 16.62 1.12 -55.34
C TYR A 109 15.71 1.10 -56.58
N CYS A 110 14.39 1.20 -56.40
CA CYS A 110 13.42 1.25 -57.50
C CYS A 110 13.61 2.47 -58.41
N THR A 111 13.98 3.63 -57.86
CA THR A 111 14.24 4.82 -58.69
C THR A 111 15.52 4.68 -59.51
N LEU A 112 16.58 4.09 -58.94
CA LEU A 112 17.85 3.86 -59.62
C LEU A 112 17.73 2.77 -60.69
N SER A 113 17.04 1.66 -60.40
CA SER A 113 16.83 0.58 -61.36
C SER A 113 15.91 0.97 -62.52
N ARG A 114 15.01 1.93 -62.31
CA ARG A 114 14.18 2.51 -63.39
C ARG A 114 14.94 3.55 -64.24
N ALA A 115 15.97 4.17 -63.68
CA ALA A 115 16.76 5.21 -64.35
C ALA A 115 17.95 4.65 -65.16
N ASN A 116 18.25 3.36 -65.04
CA ASN A 116 19.35 2.65 -65.69
C ASN A 116 18.82 1.57 -66.62
#